data_AF-T2IJG8-F1
#
_entry.id   AF-T2IJG8-F1
#
_cell.length_a   1.000
_cell.length_b   1.000
_cell.length_c   1.000
_cell.angle_alpha   90.00
_cell.angle_beta   90.00
_cell.angle_gamma   90.00
#
_symmetry.space_group_name_H-M   'P 1'
#
loop_
_entity.id
_entity.type
_entity.pdbx_description
1 polymer ?
#
loop_
_entity_poly.entity_id
_entity_poly.type
_entity_poly.pdbx_seq_one_letter_code
_entity_poly.pdbx_strand_id
1 'polypeptide(L)'
;MIKDCRINNSVLGIRSRIESDCVVEDSLLMGADFYESLDTRQSLLDQGKIPVGIGKGSTIRRAIVDKNARIGTNVNIVNKENIEESNREDDGFYIRNGIVVVIKNAVIPDGTVI
;
A
#
# COMPACT_ATOMS: atom_id res chain seq x y z
N MET A 1 -2.55 -2.27 -13.04
CA MET A 1 -1.98 -1.21 -13.91
C MET A 1 -0.88 -0.55 -13.10
N ILE A 2 0.32 -0.48 -13.68
CA ILE A 2 1.51 0.07 -13.04
C ILE A 2 1.87 1.30 -13.86
N LYS A 3 2.01 2.46 -13.21
CA LYS A 3 2.31 3.73 -13.87
C LYS A 3 3.60 4.30 -13.30
N ASP A 4 4.54 4.70 -14.16
CA ASP A 4 5.75 5.48 -13.85
C ASP A 4 6.25 5.33 -12.41
N CYS A 5 6.64 4.11 -12.03
CA CYS A 5 7.08 3.80 -10.68
C CYS A 5 8.31 2.90 -10.69
N ARG A 6 9.02 2.89 -9.55
CA ARG A 6 10.21 2.08 -9.36
C ARG A 6 9.86 0.85 -8.52
N ILE A 7 10.12 -0.34 -9.07
CA ILE A 7 9.89 -1.61 -8.38
C ILE A 7 11.20 -2.37 -8.37
N ASN A 8 11.73 -2.68 -7.20
CA ASN A 8 13.00 -3.37 -7.01
C ASN A 8 12.87 -4.50 -6.00
N ASN A 9 13.46 -5.66 -6.30
CA ASN A 9 13.46 -6.84 -5.42
C ASN A 9 12.09 -7.11 -4.75
N SER A 10 11.02 -7.06 -5.53
CA SER A 10 9.66 -7.10 -5.00
C SER A 10 8.79 -8.06 -5.81
N VAL A 11 7.81 -8.67 -5.14
CA VAL A 11 6.83 -9.56 -5.76
C VAL A 11 5.50 -8.82 -5.88
N LEU A 12 4.98 -8.75 -7.10
CA LEU A 12 3.70 -8.12 -7.39
C LEU A 12 2.64 -9.18 -7.66
N GLY A 13 1.64 -9.22 -6.80
CA GLY A 13 0.49 -10.10 -6.90
C GLY A 13 -0.44 -9.67 -8.02
N ILE A 14 -1.36 -10.57 -8.35
CA ILE A 14 -2.32 -10.36 -9.44
C ILE A 14 -3.21 -9.15 -9.19
N ARG A 15 -3.60 -8.47 -10.26
CA ARG A 15 -4.45 -7.28 -10.23
C ARG A 15 -3.90 -6.10 -9.41
N SER A 16 -2.61 -6.13 -9.07
CA SER A 16 -1.94 -5.00 -8.43
C SER A 16 -2.11 -3.71 -9.22
N ARG A 17 -2.34 -2.63 -8.48
CA ARG A 17 -2.41 -1.28 -9.01
C ARG A 17 -1.50 -0.37 -8.20
N ILE A 18 -0.60 0.27 -8.91
CA ILE A 18 0.43 1.17 -8.37
C ILE A 18 0.37 2.42 -9.23
N GLU A 19 0.03 3.56 -8.63
CA GLU A 19 -0.03 4.84 -9.32
C GLU A 19 1.39 5.43 -9.51
N SER A 20 1.49 6.55 -10.22
CA SER A 20 2.77 7.19 -10.57
C SER A 20 3.58 7.62 -9.34
N ASP A 21 4.88 7.80 -9.55
CA ASP A 21 5.82 8.30 -8.54
C ASP A 21 5.96 7.39 -7.31
N CYS A 22 5.50 6.14 -7.40
CA CYS A 22 5.65 5.17 -6.33
C CYS A 22 7.04 4.51 -6.33
N VAL A 23 7.47 4.10 -5.14
CA VAL A 23 8.68 3.29 -4.94
C VAL A 23 8.29 2.05 -4.14
N VAL A 24 8.54 0.86 -4.68
CA VAL A 24 8.30 -0.43 -4.02
C VAL A 24 9.61 -1.21 -3.99
N GLU A 25 10.16 -1.44 -2.81
CA GLU A 25 11.45 -2.11 -2.62
C GLU A 25 11.36 -3.21 -1.55
N ASP A 26 11.99 -4.36 -1.79
CA ASP A 26 12.05 -5.47 -0.83
C ASP A 26 10.68 -5.88 -0.26
N SER A 27 9.64 -5.84 -1.08
CA SER A 27 8.24 -5.93 -0.62
C SER A 27 7.41 -6.96 -1.40
N LEU A 28 6.39 -7.50 -0.73
CA LEU A 28 5.40 -8.38 -1.30
C LEU A 28 4.05 -7.65 -1.36
N LEU A 29 3.55 -7.37 -2.56
CA LEU A 29 2.18 -6.89 -2.74
C LEU A 29 1.30 -8.07 -3.13
N MET A 30 0.29 -8.43 -2.34
CA MET A 30 -0.59 -9.56 -2.66
C MET A 30 -1.59 -9.23 -3.79
N GLY A 31 -1.82 -7.95 -4.05
CA GLY A 31 -2.66 -7.48 -5.14
C GLY A 31 -4.14 -7.35 -4.75
N ALA A 32 -5.05 -7.78 -5.63
CA ALA A 32 -6.48 -7.62 -5.39
C ALA A 32 -7.32 -8.79 -5.91
N ASP A 33 -8.43 -9.05 -5.22
CA ASP A 33 -9.42 -10.06 -5.61
C ASP A 33 -10.29 -9.57 -6.79
N PHE A 34 -10.37 -8.25 -7.01
CA PHE A 34 -11.18 -7.63 -8.06
C PHE A 34 -10.51 -6.38 -8.65
N TYR A 35 -11.02 -5.92 -9.79
CA TYR A 35 -10.68 -4.60 -10.35
C TYR A 35 -11.77 -3.60 -9.99
N GLU A 36 -11.38 -2.43 -9.47
CA GLU A 36 -12.29 -1.28 -9.43
C GLU A 36 -12.33 -0.62 -10.81
N SER A 37 -13.53 -0.32 -11.31
CA SER A 37 -13.70 0.43 -12.57
C SER A 37 -13.14 1.84 -12.44
N LEU A 38 -12.81 2.47 -13.56
CA LEU A 38 -12.29 3.84 -13.55
C LEU A 38 -13.31 4.82 -12.94
N ASP A 39 -14.60 4.66 -13.25
CA ASP A 39 -15.67 5.51 -12.71
C ASP A 39 -15.82 5.35 -11.20
N THR A 40 -15.77 4.12 -10.68
CA THR A 40 -15.82 3.87 -9.24
C THR A 40 -14.63 4.49 -8.53
N ARG A 41 -13.42 4.37 -9.11
CA ARG A 41 -12.21 4.96 -8.53
C ARG A 41 -12.30 6.48 -8.50
N GLN A 42 -12.74 7.10 -9.60
CA GLN A 42 -12.90 8.56 -9.65
C GLN A 42 -13.94 9.02 -8.61
N SER A 43 -15.09 8.34 -8.53
CA SER A 43 -16.11 8.65 -7.54
C SER A 43 -15.62 8.50 -6.10
N LEU A 44 -14.77 7.51 -5.80
CA LEU A 44 -14.13 7.38 -4.49
C LEU A 44 -13.22 8.58 -4.20
N LEU A 45 -12.37 8.96 -5.15
CA LEU A 45 -11.47 10.11 -5.00
C LEU A 45 -12.25 11.41 -4.81
N ASP A 46 -13.34 11.63 -5.56
CA ASP A 46 -14.21 12.80 -5.45
C ASP A 46 -14.91 12.86 -4.06
N GLN A 47 -15.13 11.70 -3.43
CA GLN A 47 -15.65 11.58 -2.07
C GLN A 47 -14.56 11.66 -0.99
N GLY A 48 -13.30 11.89 -1.35
CA GLY A 48 -12.16 11.87 -0.43
C GLY A 48 -11.82 10.48 0.12
N LYS A 49 -12.21 9.42 -0.58
CA LYS A 49 -11.91 8.02 -0.22
C LYS A 49 -10.73 7.49 -1.05
N ILE A 50 -10.04 6.51 -0.48
CA ILE A 50 -8.84 5.91 -1.09
C ILE A 50 -9.24 4.66 -1.88
N PRO A 51 -8.94 4.59 -3.19
CA PRO A 51 -9.22 3.42 -4.01
C PRO A 51 -8.22 2.27 -3.72
N VAL A 52 -8.53 1.04 -4.14
CA VAL A 52 -7.64 -0.13 -3.94
C VAL A 52 -6.32 0.05 -4.68
N GLY A 53 -5.24 -0.38 -4.04
CA GLY A 53 -3.88 -0.32 -4.55
C GLY A 53 -3.03 0.73 -3.84
N ILE A 54 -1.97 1.16 -4.53
CA ILE A 54 -0.99 2.10 -3.98
C ILE A 54 -1.15 3.47 -4.64
N GLY A 55 -1.50 4.46 -3.82
CA GLY A 55 -1.69 5.85 -4.21
C GLY A 55 -0.39 6.53 -4.63
N LYS A 56 -0.53 7.64 -5.37
CA LYS A 56 0.56 8.38 -6.00
C LYS A 56 1.62 8.83 -4.97
N GLY A 57 2.89 8.75 -5.34
CA GLY A 57 4.00 9.28 -4.54
C GLY A 57 4.36 8.45 -3.31
N SER A 58 3.75 7.26 -3.14
CA SER A 58 3.92 6.44 -1.96
C SER A 58 5.17 5.55 -2.05
N THR A 59 5.88 5.41 -0.93
CA THR A 59 7.07 4.57 -0.80
C THR A 59 6.81 3.41 0.14
N ILE A 60 7.06 2.19 -0.34
CA ILE A 60 6.83 0.94 0.37
C ILE A 60 8.14 0.16 0.39
N ARG A 61 8.67 -0.12 1.59
CA ARG A 61 9.94 -0.83 1.79
C ARG A 61 9.80 -1.89 2.87
N ARG A 62 10.38 -3.08 2.64
CA ARG A 62 10.35 -4.20 3.59
C ARG A 62 8.94 -4.46 4.14
N ALA A 63 7.95 -4.52 3.26
CA ALA A 63 6.56 -4.67 3.66
C ALA A 63 5.84 -5.79 2.92
N ILE A 64 4.82 -6.35 3.59
CA ILE A 64 3.81 -7.22 2.99
C ILE A 64 2.51 -6.42 2.95
N VAL A 65 1.98 -6.17 1.75
CA VAL A 65 0.70 -5.50 1.57
C VAL A 65 -0.32 -6.55 1.15
N ASP A 66 -1.22 -6.91 2.05
CA ASP A 66 -2.26 -7.90 1.79
C ASP A 66 -3.32 -7.37 0.80
N LYS A 67 -4.20 -8.27 0.37
CA LYS A 67 -5.15 -8.04 -0.70
C LYS A 67 -6.09 -6.90 -0.41
N ASN A 68 -6.44 -6.18 -1.47
CA ASN A 68 -7.45 -5.12 -1.46
C ASN A 68 -7.10 -3.95 -0.50
N ALA A 69 -5.85 -3.86 -0.04
CA ALA A 69 -5.39 -2.72 0.73
C ALA A 69 -5.54 -1.43 -0.08
N ARG A 70 -5.85 -0.34 0.62
CA ARG A 70 -6.11 1.00 0.09
C ARG A 70 -5.06 1.92 0.68
N ILE A 71 -3.94 2.08 -0.01
CA ILE A 71 -2.84 2.95 0.43
C ILE A 71 -3.04 4.32 -0.21
N GLY A 72 -3.09 5.36 0.63
CA GLY A 72 -3.23 6.74 0.21
C GLY A 72 -2.07 7.28 -0.62
N THR A 73 -2.15 8.56 -0.96
CA THR A 73 -1.11 9.34 -1.59
C THR A 73 -0.03 9.75 -0.59
N ASN A 74 1.23 9.81 -1.05
CA ASN A 74 2.39 10.22 -0.25
C ASN A 74 2.57 9.42 1.06
N VAL A 75 2.13 8.16 1.10
CA VAL A 75 2.33 7.27 2.23
C VAL A 75 3.75 6.73 2.22
N ASN A 76 4.38 6.66 3.39
CA ASN A 76 5.73 6.11 3.55
C ASN A 76 5.69 4.93 4.53
N ILE A 77 5.75 3.71 4.02
CA ILE A 77 5.88 2.49 4.81
C ILE A 77 7.33 2.03 4.75
N VAL A 78 8.11 2.39 5.75
CA VAL A 78 9.56 2.17 5.75
C VAL A 78 10.13 1.72 7.12
N ASN A 79 9.32 1.76 8.19
CA ASN A 79 9.71 1.41 9.56
C ASN A 79 11.01 2.12 9.99
N LYS A 80 11.03 3.46 9.96
CA LYS A 80 12.26 4.25 10.22
C LYS A 80 12.87 3.99 11.59
N GLU A 81 12.03 3.65 12.56
CA GLU A 81 12.41 3.39 13.95
C GLU A 81 12.99 1.99 14.15
N ASN A 82 13.01 1.13 13.11
CA ASN A 82 13.44 -0.27 13.17
C ASN A 82 12.74 -1.04 14.30
N ILE A 83 11.43 -0.84 14.43
CA ILE A 83 10.61 -1.56 15.40
C ILE A 83 10.56 -3.02 14.97
N GLU A 84 10.87 -3.96 15.88
CA GLU A 84 10.83 -5.39 15.57
C GLU A 84 9.41 -5.95 15.63
N GLU A 85 8.66 -5.58 16.67
CA GLU A 85 7.33 -6.11 16.96
C GLU A 85 6.38 -4.97 17.34
N SER A 86 5.23 -4.89 16.67
CA SER A 86 4.20 -3.91 16.98
C SER A 86 2.82 -4.43 16.60
N ASN A 87 1.87 -4.36 17.52
CA ASN A 87 0.46 -4.66 17.24
C ASN A 87 -0.29 -3.33 17.11
N ARG A 88 -0.55 -2.92 15.87
CA ARG A 88 -1.33 -1.71 15.53
C ARG A 88 -2.45 -2.05 14.56
N GLU A 89 -3.11 -3.19 14.79
CA GLU A 89 -4.14 -3.70 13.88
C GLU A 89 -5.29 -2.72 13.68
N ASP A 90 -5.60 -1.91 14.71
CA ASP A 90 -6.57 -0.81 14.66
C ASP A 90 -6.18 0.29 13.65
N ASP A 91 -4.87 0.48 13.41
CA ASP A 91 -4.33 1.38 12.39
C ASP A 91 -4.17 0.69 11.02
N GLY A 92 -4.58 -0.57 10.90
CA GLY A 92 -4.58 -1.34 9.65
C GLY A 92 -3.26 -2.05 9.31
N PHE A 93 -2.30 -2.08 10.24
CA PHE A 93 -1.04 -2.80 10.04
C PHE A 93 -0.47 -3.38 11.33
N TYR A 94 0.49 -4.29 11.22
CA TYR A 94 1.31 -4.72 12.35
C TYR A 94 2.74 -4.92 11.88
N ILE A 95 3.69 -5.05 12.80
CA ILE A 95 5.10 -5.29 12.49
C ILE A 95 5.53 -6.60 13.14
N ARG A 96 6.15 -7.48 12.35
CA ARG A 96 6.78 -8.73 12.81
C ARG A 96 8.18 -8.86 12.23
N ASN A 97 9.18 -9.13 13.06
CA ASN A 97 10.60 -9.19 12.64
C ASN A 97 11.03 -7.98 11.79
N GLY A 98 10.53 -6.79 12.14
CA GLY A 98 10.80 -5.55 11.41
C GLY A 98 10.15 -5.44 10.02
N ILE A 99 9.31 -6.39 9.63
CA ILE A 99 8.52 -6.35 8.38
C ILE A 99 7.16 -5.75 8.69
N VAL A 100 6.78 -4.69 7.97
CA VAL A 100 5.44 -4.11 8.09
C VAL A 100 4.46 -4.97 7.32
N VAL A 101 3.36 -5.37 7.95
CA VAL A 101 2.27 -6.12 7.31
C VAL A 101 1.01 -5.27 7.32
N VAL A 102 0.60 -4.80 6.15
CA VAL A 102 -0.69 -4.11 5.96
C VAL A 102 -1.79 -5.16 5.80
N ILE A 103 -2.84 -5.05 6.60
CA ILE A 103 -3.89 -6.07 6.71
C ILE A 103 -4.82 -6.01 5.49
N LYS A 104 -5.44 -7.14 5.15
CA LYS A 104 -6.43 -7.24 4.08
C LYS A 104 -7.54 -6.18 4.25
N ASN A 105 -7.88 -5.50 3.15
CA ASN A 105 -8.87 -4.41 3.10
C ASN A 105 -8.53 -3.17 3.95
N ALA A 106 -7.35 -3.10 4.58
CA ALA A 106 -6.98 -1.96 5.39
C ALA A 106 -6.88 -0.68 4.55
N VAL A 107 -7.15 0.45 5.19
CA VAL A 107 -7.00 1.78 4.61
C VAL A 107 -5.86 2.47 5.34
N ILE A 108 -4.80 2.82 4.62
CA ILE A 108 -3.72 3.65 5.13
C ILE A 108 -3.92 5.06 4.60
N PRO A 109 -4.24 6.06 5.45
CA PRO A 109 -4.57 7.42 5.02
C PRO A 109 -3.45 8.12 4.24
N ASP A 110 -3.81 9.19 3.54
CA ASP A 110 -2.84 10.04 2.84
C ASP A 110 -1.78 10.60 3.80
N GLY A 111 -0.52 10.61 3.36
CA GLY A 111 0.59 11.19 4.10
C GLY A 111 1.04 10.39 5.33
N THR A 112 0.44 9.22 5.61
CA THR A 112 0.84 8.38 6.76
C THR A 112 2.30 7.91 6.64
N VAL A 113 3.01 7.92 7.76
CA VAL A 113 4.39 7.41 7.88
C VAL A 113 4.39 6.27 8.89
N ILE A 114 4.87 5.11 8.47
CA ILE A 114 5.03 3.88 9.25
C ILE A 114 6.50 3.49 9.25
#